data_AF-A0A1M3TGT7-F1
#
_entry.id   AF-A0A1M3TGT7-F1
#
_cell.length_a   1.000
_cell.length_b   1.000
_cell.length_c   1.000
_cell.angle_alpha   90.00
_cell.angle_beta   90.00
_cell.angle_gamma   90.00
#
_symmetry.space_group_name_H-M   'P 1'
#
loop_
_entity.id
_entity.type
_entity.pdbx_description
1 polymer ?
#
loop_
_entity_poly.entity_id
_entity_poly.type
_entity_poly.pdbx_seq_one_letter_code
_entity_poly.pdbx_strand_id
1 'polypeptide(L)'
;MQANPPEQEKENSEKSSAKKLGKVERFQLPSSPEEWQDLVENAKLEALTIKTLPTEMFGSASQASDKQYLMLRCYSPKIVHPTEFSNHMSKFGFCKNMLRDATSLLDQSRDWAGYIRTLQKHISIRELRESHAHLWPGPFMAAKRLQEQTATVQGTHDLYSHTNNQKSEKCRDAEDEATPNAALIVLLQEITHIVERTDFEWVLNRAGFLADFGDGRRYRAFTDGVLRSTSDFKVFSITEVKKAFRSHHVIIQEACEIAALMMTSPESAVFEDHFLLISQDRHQIFLTFVKYEKELENYYRNNEACDKFLILETFGPYDAEDPGCVVELAKVIIAAIWIVKRSLSSGAVLHNQT
;
A
#
# COMPACT_ATOMS: atom_id res chain seq x y z
N MET A 1 19.25 -10.55 -33.07
CA MET A 1 17.85 -10.90 -32.79
C MET A 1 17.86 -11.95 -31.69
N GLN A 2 17.74 -11.53 -30.43
CA GLN A 2 17.55 -12.48 -29.33
C GLN A 2 16.07 -12.88 -29.34
N ALA A 3 15.80 -14.16 -29.58
CA ALA A 3 14.47 -14.72 -29.40
C ALA A 3 14.11 -14.61 -27.91
N ASN A 4 12.96 -14.03 -27.60
CA ASN A 4 12.41 -14.08 -26.25
C ASN A 4 12.16 -15.55 -25.87
N PRO A 5 12.41 -15.97 -24.62
CA PRO A 5 12.17 -17.34 -24.21
C PRO A 5 10.67 -17.67 -24.32
N PRO A 6 10.30 -18.90 -24.72
CA PRO A 6 8.90 -19.33 -24.91
C PRO A 6 8.05 -19.23 -23.62
N GLU A 7 8.67 -19.16 -22.45
CA GLU A 7 7.98 -18.94 -21.17
C GLU A 7 7.42 -17.51 -21.03
N GLN A 8 8.14 -16.49 -21.51
CA GLN A 8 7.68 -15.10 -21.42
C GLN A 8 6.50 -14.80 -22.35
N GLU A 9 6.47 -15.43 -23.53
CA GLU A 9 5.35 -15.30 -24.47
C GLU A 9 4.10 -16.01 -23.96
N LYS A 10 4.27 -17.19 -23.35
CA LYS A 10 3.17 -17.95 -22.76
C LYS A 10 2.58 -17.24 -21.55
N GLU A 11 3.43 -16.76 -20.64
CA GLU A 11 3.02 -16.00 -19.46
C GLU A 11 2.27 -14.71 -19.88
N ASN A 12 2.79 -13.94 -20.85
CA ASN A 12 2.12 -12.73 -21.37
C ASN A 12 0.78 -13.02 -22.06
N SER A 13 0.64 -14.15 -22.75
CA SER A 13 -0.62 -14.58 -23.37
C SER A 13 -1.68 -14.93 -22.32
N GLU A 14 -1.27 -15.56 -21.22
CA GLU A 14 -2.13 -15.91 -20.07
C GLU A 14 -2.53 -14.65 -19.26
N LYS A 15 -1.63 -13.67 -19.09
CA LYS A 15 -2.00 -12.37 -18.46
C LYS A 15 -3.11 -11.66 -19.23
N SER A 16 -3.06 -11.75 -20.57
CA SER A 16 -4.03 -11.12 -21.46
C SER A 16 -5.39 -11.83 -21.41
N SER A 17 -5.41 -13.16 -21.25
CA SER A 17 -6.64 -13.94 -21.28
C SER A 17 -7.47 -13.78 -20.00
N ALA A 18 -6.88 -13.83 -18.81
CA ALA A 18 -7.58 -13.70 -17.54
C ALA A 18 -8.29 -12.34 -17.40
N LYS A 19 -7.57 -11.24 -17.67
CA LYS A 19 -8.14 -9.88 -17.66
C LYS A 19 -9.24 -9.68 -18.70
N LYS A 20 -9.11 -10.29 -19.89
CA LYS A 20 -10.16 -10.22 -20.92
C LYS A 20 -11.40 -11.01 -20.52
N LEU A 21 -11.25 -12.21 -19.96
CA LEU A 21 -12.35 -13.08 -19.55
C LEU A 21 -13.15 -12.49 -18.37
N GLY A 22 -12.44 -11.81 -17.47
CA GLY A 22 -12.98 -11.22 -16.26
C GLY A 22 -13.43 -9.77 -16.36
N LYS A 23 -13.39 -9.17 -17.56
CA LYS A 23 -13.78 -7.76 -17.75
C LYS A 23 -15.29 -7.58 -17.56
N VAL A 24 -15.67 -6.49 -16.90
CA VAL A 24 -17.07 -6.04 -16.78
C VAL A 24 -17.26 -4.78 -17.64
N GLU A 25 -18.33 -4.74 -18.42
CA GLU A 25 -18.59 -3.57 -19.28
C GLU A 25 -18.91 -2.35 -18.40
N ARG A 26 -18.29 -1.21 -18.71
CA ARG A 26 -18.45 0.05 -17.96
C ARG A 26 -18.12 -0.06 -16.47
N PHE A 27 -17.25 -1.00 -16.11
CA PHE A 27 -16.79 -1.18 -14.73
C PHE A 27 -16.31 0.14 -14.13
N GLN A 28 -16.83 0.46 -12.96
CA GLN A 28 -16.34 1.48 -12.05
C GLN A 28 -16.05 0.79 -10.72
N LEU A 29 -15.11 1.33 -9.94
CA LEU A 29 -14.93 0.82 -8.59
C LEU A 29 -16.16 1.18 -7.76
N PRO A 30 -16.87 0.18 -7.19
CA PRO A 30 -17.94 0.48 -6.26
C PRO A 30 -17.36 1.14 -5.01
N SER A 31 -18.05 2.17 -4.53
CA SER A 31 -17.70 2.92 -3.33
C SER A 31 -18.60 2.61 -2.13
N SER A 32 -19.66 1.83 -2.34
CA SER A 32 -20.57 1.36 -1.31
C SER A 32 -21.09 -0.07 -1.62
N PRO A 33 -21.72 -0.74 -0.64
CA PRO A 33 -22.41 -2.01 -0.87
C PRO A 33 -23.50 -1.95 -1.95
N GLU A 34 -24.23 -0.84 -2.03
CA GLU A 34 -25.29 -0.63 -3.01
C GLU A 34 -24.72 -0.52 -4.43
N GLU A 35 -23.65 0.27 -4.62
CA GLU A 35 -22.97 0.36 -5.92
C GLU A 35 -22.34 -0.98 -6.33
N TRP A 36 -21.83 -1.75 -5.37
CA TRP A 36 -21.34 -3.11 -5.64
C TRP A 36 -22.48 -4.02 -6.11
N GLN A 37 -23.62 -3.99 -5.44
CA GLN A 37 -24.80 -4.79 -5.77
C GLN A 37 -25.31 -4.42 -7.17
N ASP A 38 -25.44 -3.13 -7.47
CA ASP A 38 -25.86 -2.63 -8.78
C ASP A 38 -24.91 -3.13 -9.89
N LEU A 39 -23.60 -3.13 -9.66
CA LEU A 39 -22.63 -3.65 -10.63
C LEU A 39 -22.76 -5.15 -10.83
N VAL A 40 -22.97 -5.92 -9.76
CA VAL A 40 -23.16 -7.38 -9.81
C VAL A 40 -24.43 -7.73 -10.59
N GLU A 41 -25.53 -7.03 -10.35
CA GLU A 41 -26.80 -7.23 -11.05
C GLU A 41 -26.72 -6.84 -12.53
N ASN A 42 -26.19 -5.65 -12.82
CA ASN A 42 -26.04 -5.17 -14.20
C ASN A 42 -25.12 -6.07 -15.04
N ALA A 43 -24.09 -6.65 -14.41
CA ALA A 43 -23.16 -7.57 -15.04
C ALA A 43 -23.65 -9.04 -15.04
N LYS A 44 -24.83 -9.33 -14.46
CA LYS A 44 -25.43 -10.67 -14.33
C LYS A 44 -24.52 -11.68 -13.62
N LEU A 45 -23.92 -11.25 -12.51
CA LEU A 45 -22.94 -12.01 -11.72
C LEU A 45 -23.52 -12.56 -10.41
N GLU A 46 -24.83 -12.44 -10.16
CA GLU A 46 -25.49 -12.79 -8.89
C GLU A 46 -25.38 -14.28 -8.54
N ALA A 47 -25.33 -15.13 -9.58
CA ALA A 47 -25.14 -16.57 -9.42
C ALA A 47 -23.66 -16.96 -9.25
N LEU A 48 -22.73 -16.00 -9.33
CA LEU A 48 -21.30 -16.23 -9.23
C LEU A 48 -20.77 -15.88 -7.84
N THR A 49 -19.68 -16.54 -7.49
CA THR A 49 -18.85 -16.29 -6.31
C THR A 49 -17.40 -16.44 -6.72
N ILE A 50 -16.46 -16.10 -5.83
CA ILE A 50 -15.04 -16.32 -6.12
C ILE A 50 -14.75 -17.80 -6.39
N LYS A 51 -15.50 -18.72 -5.79
CA LYS A 51 -15.35 -20.17 -5.99
C LYS A 51 -16.04 -20.72 -7.24
N THR A 52 -16.93 -19.97 -7.89
CA THR A 52 -17.59 -20.41 -9.14
C THR A 52 -17.00 -19.75 -10.39
N LEU A 53 -16.13 -18.75 -10.24
CA LEU A 53 -15.39 -18.18 -11.37
C LEU A 53 -14.54 -19.24 -12.11
N PRO A 54 -14.36 -19.11 -13.43
CA PRO A 54 -13.45 -19.97 -14.19
C PRO A 54 -12.02 -19.97 -13.64
N THR A 55 -11.39 -21.15 -13.58
CA THR A 55 -10.02 -21.33 -13.07
C THR A 55 -8.98 -20.53 -13.86
N GLU A 56 -9.24 -20.30 -15.14
CA GLU A 56 -8.38 -19.54 -16.06
C GLU A 56 -8.27 -18.06 -15.68
N MET A 57 -9.13 -17.57 -14.79
CA MET A 57 -9.07 -16.21 -14.27
C MET A 57 -8.08 -16.06 -13.11
N PHE A 58 -7.63 -17.16 -12.50
CA PHE A 58 -6.77 -17.15 -11.32
C PHE A 58 -5.28 -17.09 -11.68
N GLY A 59 -4.87 -15.96 -12.28
CA GLY A 59 -3.47 -15.60 -12.53
C GLY A 59 -2.75 -15.09 -11.28
N SER A 60 -1.81 -14.15 -11.41
CA SER A 60 -1.27 -13.40 -10.26
C SER A 60 -2.20 -12.26 -9.82
N ALA A 61 -2.02 -11.70 -8.62
CA ALA A 61 -2.80 -10.53 -8.17
C ALA A 61 -2.74 -9.34 -9.14
N SER A 62 -1.58 -9.07 -9.77
CA SER A 62 -1.42 -8.06 -10.82
C SER A 62 -2.22 -8.34 -12.12
N GLN A 63 -2.74 -9.55 -12.26
CA GLN A 63 -3.62 -9.98 -13.36
C GLN A 63 -5.09 -10.00 -12.97
N ALA A 64 -5.42 -9.63 -11.73
CA ALA A 64 -6.79 -9.65 -11.25
C ALA A 64 -7.73 -8.83 -12.13
N SER A 65 -8.93 -9.36 -12.29
CA SER A 65 -9.98 -8.86 -13.16
C SER A 65 -11.13 -8.21 -12.39
N ASP A 66 -11.96 -7.45 -13.08
CA ASP A 66 -13.14 -6.78 -12.52
C ASP A 66 -14.08 -7.78 -11.82
N LYS A 67 -14.34 -8.92 -12.47
CA LYS A 67 -15.14 -10.01 -11.87
C LYS A 67 -14.48 -10.59 -10.62
N GLN A 68 -13.16 -10.79 -10.59
CA GLN A 68 -12.50 -11.25 -9.36
C GLN A 68 -12.65 -10.23 -8.24
N TYR A 69 -12.47 -8.94 -8.53
CA TYR A 69 -12.68 -7.87 -7.55
C TYR A 69 -14.10 -7.87 -6.99
N LEU A 70 -15.12 -7.93 -7.87
CA LEU A 70 -16.51 -8.01 -7.43
C LEU A 70 -16.78 -9.28 -6.63
N MET A 71 -16.26 -10.42 -7.06
CA MET A 71 -16.47 -11.71 -6.38
C MET A 71 -15.68 -11.87 -5.09
N LEU A 72 -14.65 -11.05 -4.85
CA LEU A 72 -14.06 -10.85 -3.53
C LEU A 72 -14.94 -9.99 -2.60
N ARG A 73 -16.16 -9.62 -3.04
CA ARG A 73 -17.07 -8.71 -2.31
C ARG A 73 -16.37 -7.44 -1.88
N CYS A 74 -15.69 -6.81 -2.84
CA CYS A 74 -14.82 -5.67 -2.57
C CYS A 74 -15.46 -4.35 -2.98
N TYR A 75 -15.33 -3.33 -2.13
CA TYR A 75 -15.60 -1.94 -2.51
C TYR A 75 -14.56 -1.00 -1.90
N SER A 76 -14.33 0.14 -2.54
CA SER A 76 -13.34 1.12 -2.14
C SER A 76 -14.03 2.46 -1.96
N PRO A 77 -14.33 2.87 -0.72
CA PRO A 77 -14.85 4.19 -0.43
C PRO A 77 -13.99 5.30 -1.03
N LYS A 78 -14.55 6.50 -1.13
CA LYS A 78 -13.78 7.68 -1.54
C LYS A 78 -12.54 7.84 -0.65
N ILE A 79 -11.39 8.03 -1.30
CA ILE A 79 -10.12 8.30 -0.61
C ILE A 79 -10.30 9.51 0.31
N VAL A 80 -9.95 9.32 1.58
CA VAL A 80 -10.03 10.34 2.63
C VAL A 80 -8.75 11.16 2.62
N HIS A 81 -8.88 12.48 2.66
CA HIS A 81 -7.71 13.37 2.64
C HIS A 81 -6.87 13.21 3.92
N PRO A 82 -5.52 13.30 3.86
CA PRO A 82 -4.63 13.16 5.02
C PRO A 82 -5.06 13.94 6.28
N THR A 83 -5.53 15.18 6.10
CA THR A 83 -5.96 16.05 7.21
C THR A 83 -7.17 15.52 7.98
N GLU A 84 -7.95 14.62 7.37
CA GLU A 84 -9.12 14.01 7.99
C GLU A 84 -8.80 12.69 8.70
N PHE A 85 -7.58 12.13 8.56
CA PHE A 85 -7.20 10.87 9.21
C PHE A 85 -7.54 10.84 10.70
N SER A 86 -7.30 11.95 11.41
CA SER A 86 -7.58 12.05 12.85
C SER A 86 -9.05 11.85 13.25
N ASN A 87 -10.00 12.03 12.32
CA ASN A 87 -11.42 11.79 12.54
C ASN A 87 -11.77 10.29 12.47
N HIS A 88 -10.95 9.50 11.78
CA HIS A 88 -11.19 8.06 11.55
C HIS A 88 -10.27 7.17 12.38
N MET A 89 -9.09 7.66 12.78
CA MET A 89 -7.98 6.86 13.29
C MET A 89 -8.30 5.95 14.51
N SER A 90 -9.29 6.32 15.34
CA SER A 90 -9.61 5.60 16.57
C SER A 90 -10.04 4.14 16.32
N LYS A 91 -10.68 3.87 15.19
CA LYS A 91 -11.12 2.51 14.84
C LYS A 91 -9.99 1.59 14.37
N PHE A 92 -8.79 2.14 14.14
CA PHE A 92 -7.58 1.39 13.80
C PHE A 92 -6.60 1.32 14.97
N GLY A 93 -7.03 1.71 16.19
CA GLY A 93 -6.22 1.66 17.41
C GLY A 93 -5.32 2.88 17.65
N PHE A 94 -5.38 3.89 16.78
CA PHE A 94 -4.62 5.13 16.97
C PHE A 94 -5.36 6.07 17.92
N CYS A 95 -4.61 6.91 18.65
CA CYS A 95 -5.20 7.98 19.45
C CYS A 95 -4.45 9.30 19.30
N LYS A 96 -5.11 10.40 19.69
CA LYS A 96 -4.53 11.77 19.59
C LYS A 96 -3.22 11.91 20.36
N ASN A 97 -3.10 11.22 21.50
CA ASN A 97 -1.87 11.23 22.29
C ASN A 97 -0.71 10.61 21.49
N MET A 98 -0.92 9.49 20.79
CA MET A 98 0.12 8.89 19.95
C MET A 98 0.59 9.84 18.85
N LEU A 99 -0.32 10.52 18.14
CA LEU A 99 0.11 11.48 17.09
C LEU A 99 0.87 12.69 17.68
N ARG A 100 0.48 13.15 18.88
CA ARG A 100 1.19 14.23 19.59
C ARG A 100 2.57 13.79 20.06
N ASP A 101 2.67 12.57 20.59
CA ASP A 101 3.93 12.03 21.08
C ASP A 101 4.87 11.74 19.89
N ALA A 102 4.33 11.29 18.75
CA ALA A 102 5.08 11.15 17.51
C ALA A 102 5.60 12.50 17.01
N THR A 103 4.78 13.55 17.09
CA THR A 103 5.22 14.93 16.79
C THR A 103 6.40 15.33 17.67
N SER A 104 6.29 15.08 18.98
CA SER A 104 7.36 15.41 19.94
C SER A 104 8.66 14.65 19.65
N LEU A 105 8.56 13.41 19.15
CA LEU A 105 9.71 12.59 18.78
C LEU A 105 10.38 13.10 17.49
N LEU A 106 9.59 13.46 16.48
CA LEU A 106 10.07 14.08 15.25
C LEU A 106 10.77 15.41 15.52
N ASP A 107 10.23 16.25 16.39
CA ASP A 107 10.80 17.56 16.76
C ASP A 107 12.17 17.47 17.44
N GLN A 108 12.49 16.32 18.07
CA GLN A 108 13.78 16.06 18.69
C GLN A 108 14.85 15.61 17.68
N SER A 109 14.44 15.11 16.50
CA SER A 109 15.36 14.60 15.49
C SER A 109 15.92 15.73 14.62
N ARG A 110 17.23 15.99 14.77
CA ARG A 110 17.94 16.98 13.94
C ARG A 110 17.96 16.60 12.47
N ASP A 111 18.13 15.31 12.18
CA ASP A 111 18.20 14.79 10.81
C ASP A 111 16.84 14.88 10.12
N TRP A 112 15.76 14.59 10.84
CA TRP A 112 14.38 14.81 10.37
C TRP A 112 14.12 16.29 10.07
N ALA A 113 14.49 17.18 10.98
CA ALA A 113 14.34 18.62 10.78
C ALA A 113 15.16 19.11 9.56
N GLY A 114 16.35 18.53 9.33
CA GLY A 114 17.15 18.73 8.13
C GLY A 114 16.40 18.31 6.87
N TYR A 115 15.89 17.07 6.84
CA TYR A 115 15.11 16.53 5.73
C TYR A 115 13.91 17.41 5.36
N ILE A 116 13.04 17.73 6.33
CA ILE A 116 11.86 18.57 6.09
C ILE A 116 12.25 19.96 5.59
N ARG A 117 13.33 20.55 6.10
CA ARG A 117 13.81 21.85 5.62
C ARG A 117 14.27 21.81 4.17
N THR A 118 14.81 20.69 3.69
CA THR A 118 15.16 20.55 2.26
C THR A 118 13.92 20.58 1.37
N LEU A 119 12.81 19.95 1.81
CA LEU A 119 11.54 19.98 1.10
C LEU A 119 10.92 21.38 1.12
N GLN A 120 10.84 22.01 2.30
CA GLN A 120 10.28 23.36 2.48
C GLN A 120 10.98 24.43 1.63
N LYS A 121 12.28 24.28 1.41
CA LYS A 121 13.09 25.22 0.63
C LYS A 121 13.29 24.77 -0.82
N HIS A 122 12.69 23.63 -1.22
CA HIS A 122 12.86 23.02 -2.54
C HIS A 122 14.34 22.87 -2.95
N ILE A 123 15.20 22.48 -2.00
CA ILE A 123 16.63 22.29 -2.27
C ILE A 123 16.82 20.98 -3.04
N SER A 124 17.41 21.08 -4.23
CA SER A 124 17.75 19.90 -5.03
C SER A 124 18.87 19.10 -4.36
N ILE A 125 18.82 17.78 -4.51
CA ILE A 125 19.90 16.86 -4.10
C ILE A 125 21.27 17.22 -4.68
N ARG A 126 21.31 17.93 -5.82
CA ARG A 126 22.56 18.39 -6.44
C ARG A 126 23.27 19.50 -5.67
N GLU A 127 22.55 20.23 -4.83
CA GLU A 127 23.05 21.34 -4.02
C GLU A 127 23.43 20.92 -2.59
N LEU A 128 22.89 19.79 -2.12
CA LEU A 128 23.16 19.27 -0.78
C LEU A 128 24.58 18.73 -0.65
N ARG A 129 25.23 19.07 0.46
CA ARG A 129 26.58 18.61 0.83
C ARG A 129 26.60 18.37 2.34
N GLU A 130 27.40 17.42 2.78
CA GLU A 130 27.58 17.09 4.21
C GLU A 130 28.06 18.29 5.04
N SER A 131 28.82 19.20 4.43
CA SER A 131 29.29 20.43 5.07
C SER A 131 28.15 21.40 5.44
N HIS A 132 26.97 21.28 4.85
CA HIS A 132 25.81 22.12 5.15
C HIS A 132 25.06 21.61 6.39
N ALA A 133 25.68 21.69 7.57
CA ALA A 133 25.19 21.07 8.81
C ALA A 133 23.71 21.35 9.17
N HIS A 134 23.16 22.51 8.78
CA HIS A 134 21.76 22.88 9.05
C HIS A 134 20.74 22.45 7.97
N LEU A 135 21.21 21.84 6.88
CA LEU A 135 20.42 21.38 5.74
C LEU A 135 20.69 19.90 5.40
N TRP A 136 21.75 19.31 5.94
CA TRP A 136 22.07 17.91 5.69
C TRP A 136 21.04 16.98 6.35
N PRO A 137 20.32 16.14 5.59
CA PRO A 137 19.26 15.28 6.14
C PRO A 137 19.76 14.06 6.93
N GLY A 138 21.07 13.86 7.05
CA GLY A 138 21.64 12.69 7.73
C GLY A 138 21.17 11.38 7.08
N PRO A 139 20.64 10.42 7.85
CA PRO A 139 20.10 9.14 7.35
C PRO A 139 19.00 9.32 6.27
N PHE A 140 18.22 10.41 6.34
CA PHE A 140 17.17 10.69 5.35
C PHE A 140 17.70 11.15 3.99
N MET A 141 19.01 11.30 3.79
CA MET A 141 19.57 11.75 2.52
C MET A 141 19.26 10.78 1.37
N ALA A 142 19.24 9.47 1.64
CA ALA A 142 18.88 8.46 0.65
C ALA A 142 17.39 8.58 0.27
N ALA A 143 16.50 8.70 1.25
CA ALA A 143 15.07 8.94 1.02
C ALA A 143 14.84 10.22 0.19
N LYS A 144 15.49 11.34 0.55
CA LYS A 144 15.41 12.60 -0.22
C LYS A 144 15.81 12.43 -1.67
N ARG A 145 16.92 11.74 -1.93
CA ARG A 145 17.41 11.50 -3.29
C ARG A 145 16.41 10.66 -4.10
N LEU A 146 15.91 9.58 -3.52
CA LEU A 146 15.02 8.66 -4.22
C LEU A 146 13.64 9.29 -4.47
N GLN A 147 13.09 10.05 -3.51
CA GLN A 147 11.84 10.79 -3.72
C GLN A 147 11.98 11.87 -4.80
N GLU A 148 13.08 12.64 -4.81
CA GLU A 148 13.36 13.61 -5.89
C GLU A 148 13.52 12.92 -7.26
N GLN A 149 14.11 11.72 -7.32
CA GLN A 149 14.21 10.95 -8.55
C GLN A 149 12.84 10.47 -9.03
N THR A 150 11.96 10.05 -8.13
CA THR A 150 10.56 9.70 -8.46
C THR A 150 9.77 10.90 -9.01
N ALA A 151 10.13 12.11 -8.57
CA ALA A 151 9.57 13.37 -9.07
C ALA A 151 10.25 13.93 -10.34
N THR A 152 11.36 13.33 -10.78
CA THR A 152 12.16 13.80 -11.91
C THR A 152 12.12 12.80 -13.05
N VAL A 153 11.49 13.18 -14.18
CA VAL A 153 11.38 12.32 -15.36
C VAL A 153 12.20 12.90 -16.49
N GLN A 154 13.13 12.12 -17.05
CA GLN A 154 14.02 12.56 -18.14
C GLN A 154 14.77 13.86 -17.79
N GLY A 155 15.20 13.99 -16.53
CA GLY A 155 15.92 15.15 -16.02
C GLY A 155 15.07 16.41 -15.79
N THR A 156 13.74 16.34 -15.98
CA THR A 156 12.82 17.45 -15.68
C THR A 156 12.03 17.12 -14.42
N HIS A 157 12.17 17.97 -13.41
CA HIS A 157 11.46 17.86 -12.15
C HIS A 157 10.07 18.51 -12.27
N ASP A 158 9.05 17.91 -11.64
CA ASP A 158 7.65 18.36 -11.78
C ASP A 158 7.42 19.81 -11.35
N LEU A 159 8.05 20.25 -10.25
CA LEU A 159 8.02 21.63 -9.78
C LEU A 159 8.42 22.64 -10.87
N TYR A 160 9.43 22.34 -11.68
CA TYR A 160 9.82 23.22 -12.80
C TYR A 160 8.77 23.21 -13.92
N SER A 161 8.12 22.08 -14.17
CA SER A 161 7.05 21.96 -15.18
C SER A 161 5.86 22.87 -14.83
N HIS A 162 5.47 22.94 -13.55
CA HIS A 162 4.34 23.76 -13.10
C HIS A 162 4.58 25.28 -13.21
N THR A 163 5.82 25.75 -13.08
CA THR A 163 6.15 27.18 -13.17
C THR A 163 6.06 27.77 -14.59
N ASN A 164 6.09 26.93 -15.64
CA ASN A 164 6.12 27.37 -17.04
C ASN A 164 4.73 27.57 -17.69
N ASN A 165 3.65 27.68 -16.91
CA ASN A 165 2.30 28.07 -17.39
C ASN A 165 1.70 27.18 -18.51
N GLN A 166 2.20 25.96 -18.71
CA GLN A 166 1.45 24.92 -19.43
C GLN A 166 0.47 24.25 -18.47
N LYS A 167 -0.75 24.78 -18.41
CA LYS A 167 -1.90 24.09 -17.81
C LYS A 167 -2.04 22.72 -18.48
N SER A 168 -1.98 21.67 -17.64
CA SER A 168 -2.36 20.28 -17.92
C SER A 168 -1.40 19.38 -18.71
N GLU A 169 -0.10 19.37 -18.43
CA GLU A 169 0.65 18.12 -18.65
C GLU A 169 0.59 17.27 -17.39
N LYS A 170 -0.17 16.18 -17.48
CA LYS A 170 -0.18 15.07 -16.55
C LYS A 170 1.28 14.70 -16.28
N CYS A 171 1.72 14.91 -15.04
CA CYS A 171 3.02 14.48 -14.55
C CYS A 171 3.38 13.10 -15.16
N ARG A 172 4.55 12.98 -15.81
CA ARG A 172 4.92 11.74 -16.50
C ARG A 172 5.11 10.61 -15.49
N ASP A 173 4.98 9.36 -15.94
CA ASP A 173 5.34 8.19 -15.14
C ASP A 173 6.82 8.26 -14.76
N ALA A 174 7.16 7.75 -13.57
CA ALA A 174 8.55 7.52 -13.20
C ALA A 174 9.21 6.55 -14.20
N GLU A 175 10.54 6.63 -14.33
CA GLU A 175 11.29 5.86 -15.34
C GLU A 175 11.11 4.34 -15.17
N ASP A 176 11.12 3.87 -13.92
CA ASP A 176 10.93 2.47 -13.54
C ASP A 176 10.22 2.39 -12.16
N GLU A 177 9.63 1.23 -11.84
CA GLU A 177 8.99 0.97 -10.54
C GLU A 177 10.02 0.79 -9.40
N ALA A 178 11.27 0.46 -9.71
CA ALA A 178 12.33 0.28 -8.73
C ALA A 178 12.63 1.56 -7.91
N THR A 179 12.59 2.73 -8.56
CA THR A 179 12.87 4.02 -7.90
C THR A 179 11.81 4.38 -6.85
N PRO A 180 10.49 4.44 -7.17
CA PRO A 180 9.48 4.70 -6.15
C PRO A 180 9.43 3.61 -5.08
N ASN A 181 9.79 2.36 -5.39
CA ASN A 181 9.83 1.28 -4.38
C ASN A 181 10.95 1.53 -3.36
N ALA A 182 12.16 1.77 -3.85
CA ALA A 182 13.27 2.16 -3.00
C ALA A 182 12.96 3.45 -2.23
N ALA A 183 12.30 4.43 -2.86
CA ALA A 183 11.92 5.69 -2.22
C ALA A 183 10.97 5.48 -1.03
N LEU A 184 9.94 4.64 -1.21
CA LEU A 184 8.98 4.31 -0.16
C LEU A 184 9.66 3.56 0.99
N ILE A 185 10.33 2.44 0.69
CA ILE A 185 10.91 1.57 1.71
C ILE A 185 11.98 2.28 2.52
N VAL A 186 12.87 3.04 1.88
CA VAL A 186 13.91 3.80 2.60
C VAL A 186 13.27 4.88 3.48
N LEU A 187 12.26 5.61 3.00
CA LEU A 187 11.57 6.61 3.82
C LEU A 187 10.91 5.96 5.04
N LEU A 188 10.18 4.86 4.86
CA LEU A 188 9.52 4.14 5.94
C LEU A 188 10.52 3.56 6.96
N GLN A 189 11.65 3.03 6.48
CA GLN A 189 12.72 2.53 7.34
C GLN A 189 13.32 3.64 8.21
N GLU A 190 13.66 4.79 7.63
CA GLU A 190 14.25 5.89 8.38
C GLU A 190 13.25 6.51 9.37
N ILE A 191 11.96 6.60 9.02
CA ILE A 191 10.92 7.00 9.99
C ILE A 191 10.80 5.98 11.12
N THR A 192 10.89 4.67 10.81
CA THR A 192 10.82 3.60 11.82
C THR A 192 12.01 3.67 12.78
N HIS A 193 13.21 3.98 12.29
CA HIS A 193 14.42 4.14 13.11
C HIS A 193 14.38 5.33 14.08
N ILE A 194 13.50 6.30 13.87
CA ILE A 194 13.26 7.36 14.87
C ILE A 194 12.66 6.77 16.15
N VAL A 195 11.92 5.66 16.06
CA VAL A 195 11.37 4.96 17.22
C VAL A 195 12.44 4.11 17.88
N GLU A 196 12.72 4.36 19.15
CA GLU A 196 13.71 3.58 19.88
C GLU A 196 13.33 2.10 20.00
N ARG A 197 14.36 1.23 19.87
CA ARG A 197 14.30 -0.22 20.14
C ARG A 197 13.18 -0.92 19.36
N THR A 198 13.26 -0.89 18.04
CA THR A 198 12.37 -1.64 17.16
C THR A 198 13.08 -2.87 16.62
N ASP A 199 12.51 -4.05 16.88
CA ASP A 199 12.93 -5.29 16.22
C ASP A 199 12.16 -5.48 14.91
N PHE A 200 12.00 -4.38 14.15
CA PHE A 200 11.22 -4.33 12.92
C PHE A 200 12.04 -3.75 11.78
N GLU A 201 11.79 -4.26 10.59
CA GLU A 201 12.40 -3.79 9.35
C GLU A 201 11.38 -3.73 8.21
N TRP A 202 11.53 -2.71 7.37
CA TRP A 202 10.96 -2.64 6.04
C TRP A 202 11.94 -3.26 5.05
N VAL A 203 11.48 -4.24 4.29
CA VAL A 203 12.32 -4.94 3.32
C VAL A 203 11.83 -4.77 1.90
N LEU A 204 12.77 -4.62 0.96
CA LEU A 204 12.54 -4.61 -0.49
C LEU A 204 12.24 -6.00 -1.07
N ASN A 205 12.33 -7.05 -0.24
CA ASN A 205 12.08 -8.40 -0.68
C ASN A 205 10.58 -8.57 -0.94
N ARG A 206 10.25 -9.05 -2.15
CA ARG A 206 8.88 -9.41 -2.48
C ARG A 206 8.38 -10.52 -1.56
N ALA A 207 7.29 -10.26 -0.84
CA ALA A 207 6.60 -11.27 -0.05
C ALA A 207 5.46 -11.88 -0.87
N GLY A 208 5.38 -13.21 -0.88
CA GLY A 208 4.38 -13.94 -1.65
C GLY A 208 3.30 -14.56 -0.77
N PHE A 209 2.05 -14.11 -0.91
CA PHE A 209 0.88 -14.63 -0.20
C PHE A 209 0.02 -15.49 -1.13
N LEU A 210 -0.61 -16.53 -0.58
CA LEU A 210 -1.42 -17.47 -1.36
C LEU A 210 -2.90 -17.30 -0.99
N ALA A 211 -3.71 -16.87 -1.95
CA ALA A 211 -5.15 -16.97 -1.86
C ALA A 211 -5.57 -18.32 -2.44
N ASP A 212 -5.94 -19.26 -1.57
CA ASP A 212 -6.43 -20.60 -1.97
C ASP A 212 -7.93 -20.73 -1.63
N PHE A 213 -8.75 -20.67 -2.67
CA PHE A 213 -10.20 -20.77 -2.58
C PHE A 213 -10.69 -22.22 -2.70
N GLY A 214 -9.78 -23.20 -2.74
CA GLY A 214 -10.09 -24.62 -2.95
C GLY A 214 -10.41 -24.96 -4.40
N ASP A 215 -10.54 -26.26 -4.68
CA ASP A 215 -10.95 -26.82 -5.99
C ASP A 215 -10.11 -26.31 -7.17
N GLY A 216 -8.81 -26.11 -6.94
CA GLY A 216 -7.84 -25.64 -7.94
C GLY A 216 -7.84 -24.12 -8.19
N ARG A 217 -8.77 -23.36 -7.60
CA ARG A 217 -8.83 -21.89 -7.73
C ARG A 217 -7.92 -21.25 -6.70
N ARG A 218 -6.79 -20.75 -7.16
CA ARG A 218 -5.80 -20.09 -6.30
C ARG A 218 -4.98 -19.10 -7.08
N TYR A 219 -4.59 -18.00 -6.44
CA TYR A 219 -3.61 -17.07 -6.99
C TYR A 219 -2.53 -16.74 -5.97
N ARG A 220 -1.36 -16.33 -6.48
CA ARG A 220 -0.30 -15.76 -5.65
C ARG A 220 -0.27 -14.25 -5.81
N ALA A 221 -0.27 -13.56 -4.69
CA ALA A 221 -0.06 -12.13 -4.60
C ALA A 221 1.39 -11.88 -4.16
N PHE A 222 2.12 -11.06 -4.92
CA PHE A 222 3.47 -10.65 -4.56
C PHE A 222 3.45 -9.16 -4.31
N THR A 223 3.90 -8.74 -3.14
CA THR A 223 3.99 -7.33 -2.76
C THR A 223 5.40 -6.81 -3.05
N ASP A 224 5.55 -5.50 -3.16
CA ASP A 224 6.84 -4.86 -3.44
C ASP A 224 7.74 -4.69 -2.21
N GLY A 225 7.18 -4.90 -1.03
CA GLY A 225 7.86 -4.92 0.25
C GLY A 225 6.92 -5.23 1.41
N VAL A 226 7.49 -5.34 2.61
CA VAL A 226 6.73 -5.60 3.85
C VAL A 226 7.43 -4.98 5.07
N LEU A 227 6.63 -4.62 6.07
CA LEU A 227 7.09 -4.48 7.45
C LEU A 227 7.04 -5.84 8.12
N ARG A 228 8.16 -6.27 8.70
CA ARG A 228 8.24 -7.53 9.43
C ARG A 228 9.08 -7.42 10.69
N SER A 229 8.88 -8.38 11.58
CA SER A 229 9.76 -8.66 12.70
C SER A 229 11.13 -9.17 12.22
N THR A 230 12.20 -8.71 12.84
CA THR A 230 13.56 -9.21 12.58
C THR A 230 13.83 -10.54 13.29
N SER A 231 13.00 -10.92 14.29
CA SER A 231 13.23 -12.13 15.08
C SER A 231 12.56 -13.37 14.49
N ASP A 232 11.32 -13.24 14.02
CA ASP A 232 10.48 -14.35 13.54
C ASP A 232 9.94 -14.13 12.12
N PHE A 233 10.30 -13.02 11.47
CA PHE A 233 9.87 -12.65 10.12
C PHE A 233 8.36 -12.51 9.94
N LYS A 234 7.59 -12.42 11.04
CA LYS A 234 6.16 -12.15 11.00
C LYS A 234 5.88 -10.81 10.32
N VAL A 235 4.95 -10.82 9.37
CA VAL A 235 4.54 -9.63 8.60
C VAL A 235 3.47 -8.85 9.36
N PHE A 236 3.55 -7.52 9.34
CA PHE A 236 2.58 -6.62 9.98
C PHE A 236 1.94 -5.61 9.02
N SER A 237 2.63 -5.29 7.92
CA SER A 237 2.16 -4.39 6.88
C SER A 237 2.78 -4.82 5.56
N ILE A 238 2.07 -4.59 4.47
CA ILE A 238 2.58 -4.81 3.12
C ILE A 238 2.74 -3.48 2.39
N THR A 239 3.56 -3.45 1.34
CA THR A 239 3.70 -2.29 0.46
C THR A 239 3.50 -2.65 -1.01
N GLU A 240 2.91 -1.74 -1.76
CA GLU A 240 2.69 -1.87 -3.21
C GLU A 240 3.09 -0.59 -3.92
N VAL A 241 3.78 -0.69 -5.06
CA VAL A 241 4.31 0.50 -5.72
C VAL A 241 4.00 0.50 -7.22
N LYS A 242 3.70 1.68 -7.74
CA LYS A 242 3.58 1.93 -9.18
C LYS A 242 4.38 3.14 -9.59
N LYS A 243 4.95 3.07 -10.79
CA LYS A 243 5.63 4.21 -11.43
C LYS A 243 4.66 5.29 -11.93
N ALA A 244 3.41 4.90 -12.18
CA ALA A 244 2.36 5.77 -12.66
C ALA A 244 1.44 6.21 -11.51
N PHE A 245 0.63 7.23 -11.74
CA PHE A 245 -0.41 7.62 -10.79
C PHE A 245 -1.46 6.52 -10.60
N ARG A 246 -2.11 6.58 -9.44
CA ARG A 246 -3.14 5.64 -9.00
C ARG A 246 -4.22 5.45 -10.06
N SER A 247 -4.58 4.19 -10.31
CA SER A 247 -5.66 3.81 -11.23
C SER A 247 -6.52 2.71 -10.62
N HIS A 248 -7.68 2.43 -11.23
CA HIS A 248 -8.56 1.36 -10.75
C HIS A 248 -7.87 0.00 -10.71
N HIS A 249 -6.94 -0.26 -11.63
CA HIS A 249 -6.17 -1.51 -11.65
C HIS A 249 -5.28 -1.68 -10.43
N VAL A 250 -4.76 -0.58 -9.87
CA VAL A 250 -3.96 -0.62 -8.63
C VAL A 250 -4.83 -1.06 -7.47
N ILE A 251 -6.01 -0.45 -7.32
CA ILE A 251 -6.95 -0.77 -6.24
C ILE A 251 -7.42 -2.24 -6.33
N ILE A 252 -7.67 -2.74 -7.54
CA ILE A 252 -8.02 -4.16 -7.75
C ILE A 252 -6.88 -5.08 -7.31
N GLN A 253 -5.64 -4.74 -7.65
CA GLN A 253 -4.46 -5.49 -7.25
C GLN A 253 -4.27 -5.48 -5.72
N GLU A 254 -4.35 -4.31 -5.09
CA GLU A 254 -4.25 -4.15 -3.63
C GLU A 254 -5.31 -4.97 -2.89
N ALA A 255 -6.55 -5.00 -3.39
CA ALA A 255 -7.61 -5.84 -2.83
C ALA A 255 -7.26 -7.34 -2.88
N CYS A 256 -6.65 -7.79 -3.97
CA CYS A 256 -6.20 -9.17 -4.10
C CYS A 256 -5.01 -9.49 -3.19
N GLU A 257 -4.09 -8.56 -3.00
CA GLU A 257 -2.97 -8.69 -2.05
C GLU A 257 -3.46 -8.81 -0.62
N ILE A 258 -4.41 -7.96 -0.21
CA ILE A 258 -5.03 -8.04 1.11
C ILE A 258 -5.84 -9.33 1.28
N ALA A 259 -6.61 -9.76 0.28
CA ALA A 259 -7.34 -11.02 0.36
C ALA A 259 -6.39 -12.23 0.51
N ALA A 260 -5.26 -12.24 -0.21
CA ALA A 260 -4.24 -13.27 -0.04
C ALA A 260 -3.56 -13.21 1.34
N LEU A 261 -3.28 -12.00 1.85
CA LEU A 261 -2.72 -11.80 3.20
C LEU A 261 -3.70 -12.27 4.27
N MET A 262 -4.99 -11.92 4.16
CA MET A 262 -6.06 -12.37 5.04
C MET A 262 -6.14 -13.90 5.14
N MET A 263 -5.97 -14.59 4.01
CA MET A 263 -6.03 -16.05 3.95
C MET A 263 -4.73 -16.73 4.38
N THR A 264 -3.59 -16.04 4.35
CA THR A 264 -2.27 -16.63 4.67
C THR A 264 -1.84 -16.31 6.10
N SER A 265 -2.08 -15.09 6.55
CA SER A 265 -1.56 -14.53 7.80
C SER A 265 -2.56 -13.55 8.44
N PRO A 266 -3.76 -14.03 8.85
CA PRO A 266 -4.80 -13.18 9.46
C PRO A 266 -4.31 -12.43 10.71
N GLU A 267 -3.32 -12.97 11.42
CA GLU A 267 -2.66 -12.36 12.58
C GLU A 267 -1.86 -11.08 12.26
N SER A 268 -1.75 -10.70 10.99
CA SER A 268 -1.17 -9.43 10.54
C SER A 268 -2.14 -8.26 10.73
N ALA A 269 -3.42 -8.53 11.00
CA ALA A 269 -4.45 -7.52 11.25
C ALA A 269 -4.33 -6.88 12.64
N VAL A 270 -3.21 -6.23 12.92
CA VAL A 270 -2.85 -5.75 14.27
C VAL A 270 -3.42 -4.37 14.62
N PHE A 271 -4.04 -3.68 13.67
CA PHE A 271 -4.59 -2.33 13.84
C PHE A 271 -6.08 -2.38 14.21
N GLU A 272 -6.39 -2.90 15.41
CA GLU A 272 -7.76 -3.21 15.86
C GLU A 272 -8.50 -4.08 14.82
N ASP A 273 -7.94 -5.28 14.55
CA ASP A 273 -8.40 -6.22 13.53
C ASP A 273 -8.33 -5.68 12.08
N HIS A 274 -7.55 -4.63 11.80
CA HIS A 274 -7.29 -4.17 10.44
C HIS A 274 -5.87 -4.51 9.97
N PHE A 275 -5.75 -4.91 8.71
CA PHE A 275 -4.50 -4.92 7.95
C PHE A 275 -4.11 -3.50 7.54
N LEU A 276 -2.81 -3.25 7.39
CA LEU A 276 -2.27 -2.03 6.78
C LEU A 276 -1.55 -2.38 5.47
N LEU A 277 -1.92 -1.68 4.41
CA LEU A 277 -1.18 -1.60 3.16
C LEU A 277 -0.72 -0.15 2.96
N ILE A 278 0.55 0.03 2.65
CA ILE A 278 1.11 1.34 2.30
C ILE A 278 1.52 1.30 0.84
N SER A 279 0.90 2.11 -0.01
CA SER A 279 1.26 2.16 -1.42
C SER A 279 1.88 3.48 -1.82
N GLN A 280 2.76 3.44 -2.82
CA GLN A 280 3.30 4.63 -3.47
C GLN A 280 3.04 4.55 -4.98
N ASP A 281 2.12 5.39 -5.45
CA ASP A 281 1.84 5.58 -6.86
C ASP A 281 2.55 6.85 -7.31
N ARG A 282 3.72 6.66 -7.94
CA ARG A 282 4.59 7.76 -8.36
C ARG A 282 5.06 8.57 -7.13
N HIS A 283 4.84 9.88 -7.02
CA HIS A 283 5.23 10.64 -5.81
C HIS A 283 4.12 10.66 -4.73
N GLN A 284 3.02 9.94 -4.92
CA GLN A 284 1.86 9.95 -4.02
C GLN A 284 1.82 8.69 -3.17
N ILE A 285 1.81 8.85 -1.84
CA ILE A 285 1.74 7.76 -0.89
C ILE A 285 0.30 7.62 -0.36
N PHE A 286 -0.17 6.39 -0.15
CA PHE A 286 -1.49 6.07 0.37
C PHE A 286 -1.39 5.08 1.53
N LEU A 287 -2.29 5.22 2.51
CA LEU A 287 -2.46 4.27 3.61
C LEU A 287 -3.83 3.62 3.47
N THR A 288 -3.88 2.31 3.28
CA THR A 288 -5.13 1.55 3.14
C THR A 288 -5.29 0.61 4.33
N PHE A 289 -6.37 0.80 5.08
CA PHE A 289 -6.76 -0.08 6.17
C PHE A 289 -7.90 -0.99 5.72
N VAL A 290 -7.79 -2.29 6.03
CA VAL A 290 -8.83 -3.26 5.67
C VAL A 290 -9.12 -4.16 6.86
N LYS A 291 -10.37 -4.20 7.29
CA LYS A 291 -10.78 -5.03 8.42
C LYS A 291 -10.72 -6.52 8.08
N TYR A 292 -10.19 -7.31 9.00
CA TYR A 292 -10.32 -8.76 8.97
C TYR A 292 -11.76 -9.15 9.34
N GLU A 293 -12.41 -9.87 8.43
CA GLU A 293 -13.79 -10.35 8.61
C GLU A 293 -13.80 -11.87 8.45
N LYS A 294 -14.07 -12.59 9.55
CA LYS A 294 -14.04 -14.06 9.54
C LYS A 294 -15.07 -14.66 8.58
N GLU A 295 -16.25 -14.05 8.51
CA GLU A 295 -17.33 -14.45 7.59
C GLU A 295 -16.91 -14.31 6.12
N LEU A 296 -16.09 -13.30 5.81
CA LEU A 296 -15.57 -13.10 4.46
C LEU A 296 -14.51 -14.14 4.11
N GLU A 297 -13.62 -14.48 5.05
CA GLU A 297 -12.67 -15.60 4.87
C GLU A 297 -13.41 -16.94 4.65
N ASN A 298 -14.47 -17.20 5.42
CA ASN A 298 -15.30 -18.39 5.24
C ASN A 298 -16.00 -18.41 3.87
N TYR A 299 -16.50 -17.28 3.40
CA TYR A 299 -17.03 -17.15 2.04
C TYR A 299 -15.97 -17.52 0.99
N TYR A 300 -14.74 -17.03 1.12
CA TYR A 300 -13.64 -17.37 0.21
C TYR A 300 -13.30 -18.86 0.20
N ARG A 301 -13.27 -19.52 1.36
CA ARG A 301 -12.83 -20.93 1.46
C ARG A 301 -13.95 -21.92 1.19
N ASN A 302 -15.13 -21.65 1.72
CA ASN A 302 -16.23 -22.61 1.84
C ASN A 302 -17.46 -22.24 1.01
N ASN A 303 -17.46 -21.07 0.36
CA ASN A 303 -18.63 -20.53 -0.34
C ASN A 303 -19.84 -20.30 0.58
N GLU A 304 -19.59 -20.01 1.87
CA GLU A 304 -20.63 -19.67 2.84
C GLU A 304 -21.34 -18.37 2.46
N ALA A 305 -22.61 -18.23 2.81
CA ALA A 305 -23.33 -16.98 2.65
C ALA A 305 -22.66 -15.87 3.48
N CYS A 306 -22.48 -14.68 2.90
CA CYS A 306 -21.74 -13.61 3.53
C CYS A 306 -22.35 -12.25 3.18
N ASP A 307 -22.59 -11.44 4.21
CA ASP A 307 -23.06 -10.05 4.10
C ASP A 307 -21.91 -9.04 4.29
N LYS A 308 -20.72 -9.52 4.68
CA LYS A 308 -19.50 -8.71 4.85
C LYS A 308 -18.84 -8.40 3.51
N PHE A 309 -17.99 -7.39 3.54
CA PHE A 309 -17.25 -6.89 2.38
C PHE A 309 -15.77 -6.68 2.73
N LEU A 310 -14.93 -6.77 1.71
CA LEU A 310 -13.56 -6.28 1.75
C LEU A 310 -13.60 -4.76 1.49
N ILE A 311 -13.37 -3.96 2.53
CA ILE A 311 -13.49 -2.49 2.45
C ILE A 311 -12.11 -1.86 2.44
N LEU A 312 -11.74 -1.19 1.34
CA LEU A 312 -10.43 -0.54 1.19
C LEU A 312 -10.48 0.90 1.68
N GLU A 313 -10.35 1.09 2.99
CA GLU A 313 -10.38 2.42 3.62
C GLU A 313 -9.05 3.14 3.41
N THR A 314 -9.00 3.96 2.35
CA THR A 314 -7.76 4.57 1.87
C THR A 314 -7.64 6.04 2.29
N PHE A 315 -6.48 6.42 2.79
CA PHE A 315 -6.10 7.79 3.14
C PHE A 315 -4.97 8.27 2.25
N GLY A 316 -5.11 9.46 1.67
CA GLY A 316 -4.11 10.05 0.78
C GLY A 316 -4.72 10.99 -0.27
N PRO A 317 -3.96 11.34 -1.31
CA PRO A 317 -2.52 11.11 -1.42
C PRO A 317 -1.75 11.95 -0.38
N TYR A 318 -0.73 11.36 0.24
CA TYR A 318 0.35 12.09 0.90
C TYR A 318 1.40 12.37 -0.18
N ASP A 319 1.58 13.64 -0.54
CA ASP A 319 2.61 14.02 -1.52
C ASP A 319 3.99 13.95 -0.87
N ALA A 320 4.88 13.10 -1.42
CA ALA A 320 6.23 12.90 -0.89
C ALA A 320 7.14 14.13 -1.08
N GLU A 321 6.74 15.10 -1.89
CA GLU A 321 7.42 16.38 -2.05
C GLU A 321 6.86 17.50 -1.17
N ASP A 322 5.68 17.31 -0.59
CA ASP A 322 5.07 18.28 0.32
C ASP A 322 5.52 18.03 1.77
N PRO A 323 6.21 18.99 2.41
CA PRO A 323 6.70 18.82 3.77
C PRO A 323 5.58 18.60 4.79
N GLY A 324 4.38 19.18 4.57
CA GLY A 324 3.23 18.98 5.45
C GLY A 324 2.73 17.54 5.41
N CYS A 325 2.53 17.00 4.21
CA CYS A 325 2.12 15.62 3.96
C CYS A 325 3.13 14.63 4.54
N VAL A 326 4.43 14.84 4.31
CA VAL A 326 5.48 13.96 4.83
C VAL A 326 5.54 13.98 6.36
N VAL A 327 5.29 15.13 6.99
CA VAL A 327 5.18 15.24 8.46
C VAL A 327 3.96 14.49 9.00
N GLU A 328 2.78 14.66 8.38
CA GLU A 328 1.58 13.93 8.81
C GLU A 328 1.74 12.42 8.61
N LEU A 329 2.29 11.98 7.47
CA LEU A 329 2.61 10.58 7.20
C LEU A 329 3.51 10.01 8.29
N ALA A 330 4.63 10.69 8.62
CA ALA A 330 5.58 10.20 9.60
C ALA A 330 4.98 10.03 11.00
N LYS A 331 4.05 10.93 11.41
CA LYS A 331 3.32 10.77 12.68
C LYS A 331 2.50 9.49 12.69
N VAL A 332 1.81 9.19 11.58
CA VAL A 332 1.01 7.97 11.45
C VAL A 332 1.91 6.72 11.45
N ILE A 333 3.02 6.73 10.72
CA ILE A 333 3.96 5.59 10.69
C ILE A 333 4.56 5.32 12.08
N ILE A 334 5.05 6.35 12.79
CA ILE A 334 5.56 6.20 14.16
C ILE A 334 4.50 5.60 15.09
N ALA A 335 3.28 6.13 15.03
CA ALA A 335 2.17 5.60 15.83
C ALA A 335 1.82 4.15 15.44
N ALA A 336 1.87 3.80 14.15
CA ALA A 336 1.64 2.45 13.67
C ALA A 336 2.70 1.48 14.23
N ILE A 337 3.98 1.87 14.23
CA ILE A 337 5.06 1.10 14.84
C ILE A 337 4.78 0.84 16.33
N TRP A 338 4.29 1.82 17.09
CA TRP A 338 3.92 1.61 18.50
C TRP A 338 2.76 0.62 18.68
N ILE A 339 1.77 0.62 17.79
CA ILE A 339 0.67 -0.36 17.80
C ILE A 339 1.25 -1.77 17.61
N VAL A 340 2.13 -1.95 16.62
CA VAL A 340 2.81 -3.24 16.38
C VAL A 340 3.63 -3.69 17.58
N LYS A 341 4.39 -2.79 18.24
CA LYS A 341 5.13 -3.13 19.47
C LYS A 341 4.20 -3.62 20.59
N ARG A 342 3.04 -2.98 20.74
CA ARG A 342 2.06 -3.33 21.77
C ARG A 342 1.36 -4.66 21.48
N SER A 343 1.08 -4.98 20.21
CA SER A 343 0.43 -6.25 19.85
C SER A 343 1.31 -7.46 20.19
N LEU A 344 2.62 -7.36 19.98
CA LEU A 344 3.59 -8.38 20.39
C LEU A 344 3.70 -8.53 21.91
N SER A 345 3.71 -7.42 22.63
CA SER A 345 3.78 -7.42 24.10
C SER A 345 2.53 -8.05 24.73
N SER A 346 1.37 -7.88 24.10
CA SER A 346 0.09 -8.44 24.57
C SER A 346 -0.02 -9.94 24.28
N GLY A 347 0.57 -10.42 23.18
CA GLY A 347 0.67 -11.84 22.87
C GLY A 347 1.57 -12.63 23.83
N ALA A 348 2.63 -12.01 24.36
CA ALA A 348 3.55 -12.64 25.31
C ALA A 348 2.92 -12.93 26.69
N VAL A 349 1.86 -12.20 27.08
CA VAL A 349 1.17 -12.41 28.37
C VAL A 349 0.27 -13.65 28.34
N LEU A 350 -0.25 -14.03 27.17
CA LEU A 350 -1.12 -15.21 27.00
C LEU A 350 -0.34 -16.54 27.01
N HIS A 351 0.97 -16.53 26.76
CA HIS A 351 1.81 -17.75 26.76
C HIS A 351 2.43 -18.10 28.12
N ASN A 352 2.25 -17.27 29.16
CA ASN A 352 2.76 -17.55 30.51
C ASN A 352 1.67 -17.99 31.51
N GLN A 353 0.51 -18.44 31.01
CA GLN A 353 -0.54 -19.08 31.81
C GLN A 353 -0.92 -20.43 31.22
N THR A 354 -0.03 -21.42 31.37
CA THR A 354 -0.38 -22.86 31.35
C THR A 354 0.48 -23.59 32.34
#